data_AF-A0A932F6C2-F1
#
_entry.id   AF-A0A932F6C2-F1
#
_cell.length_a   1.000
_cell.length_b   1.000
_cell.length_c   1.000
_cell.angle_alpha   90.00
_cell.angle_beta   90.00
_cell.angle_gamma   90.00
#
_symmetry.space_group_name_H-M   'P 1'
#
loop_
_entity.id
_entity.type
_entity.pdbx_description
1 polymer ?
#
loop_
_entity_poly.entity_id
_entity_poly.type
_entity_poly.pdbx_seq_one_letter_code
_entity_poly.pdbx_strand_id
1 'polypeptide(L)'
;AGVRPIMAQAVPEDKRDATAKQIDAEIKKYIESAAPIFRASATKLAPSVVGPILEEKFSEDELKQLAALLESPAFKKYQSLMPEATQGLMEKVVNDARPQVTPKLQQLDANVRKILDAATGGKLSGGASAPAPAPAAKPAAKK
;
A
#
# COMPACT_ATOMS: atom_id res chain seq x y z
N ALA A 1 -1.61 10.01 -7.24
CA ALA A 1 -1.79 11.10 -6.25
C ALA A 1 -2.44 10.51 -5.00
N GLY A 2 -1.87 10.77 -3.82
CA GLY A 2 -2.17 10.00 -2.61
C GLY A 2 -3.58 10.24 -2.09
N VAL A 3 -4.33 9.17 -1.84
CA VAL A 3 -5.62 9.20 -1.16
C VAL A 3 -5.49 9.77 0.27
N ARG A 4 -4.36 9.51 0.94
CA ARG A 4 -4.09 9.91 2.33
C ARG A 4 -4.17 11.44 2.58
N PRO A 5 -3.49 12.32 1.81
CA PRO A 5 -3.61 13.76 2.00
C PRO A 5 -5.03 14.30 1.76
N ILE A 6 -5.78 13.73 0.81
CA ILE A 6 -7.17 14.13 0.54
C ILE A 6 -8.08 13.71 1.69
N MET A 7 -7.92 12.49 2.21
CA MET A 7 -8.68 11.99 3.35
C MET A 7 -8.49 12.84 4.63
N ALA A 8 -7.26 13.25 4.92
CA ALA A 8 -6.98 14.06 6.12
C ALA A 8 -7.63 15.45 6.05
N GLN A 9 -7.81 16.02 4.87
CA GLN A 9 -8.37 17.35 4.67
C GLN A 9 -9.89 17.35 4.49
N ALA A 10 -10.43 16.35 3.80
CA ALA A 10 -11.82 16.34 3.34
C ALA A 10 -12.76 15.44 4.16
N VAL A 11 -12.22 14.52 4.99
CA VAL A 11 -13.03 13.55 5.74
C VAL A 11 -12.97 13.86 7.24
N PRO A 12 -14.12 14.00 7.93
CA PRO A 12 -14.19 14.08 9.40
C PRO A 12 -13.47 12.91 10.06
N GLU A 13 -12.77 13.16 11.17
CA GLU A 13 -11.88 12.18 11.80
C GLU A 13 -12.59 10.88 12.17
N ASP A 14 -13.82 10.98 12.69
CA ASP A 14 -14.71 9.87 13.04
C ASP A 14 -15.13 8.99 11.84
N LYS A 15 -14.99 9.51 10.61
CA LYS A 15 -15.37 8.82 9.36
C LYS A 15 -14.19 8.34 8.54
N ARG A 16 -12.96 8.72 8.91
CA ARG A 16 -11.75 8.41 8.13
C ARG A 16 -11.53 6.91 7.99
N ASP A 17 -11.62 6.14 9.07
CA ASP A 17 -11.36 4.70 9.03
C ASP A 17 -12.37 3.93 8.17
N ALA A 18 -13.66 4.28 8.28
CA ALA A 18 -14.70 3.69 7.44
C ALA A 18 -14.49 4.03 5.95
N THR A 19 -14.12 5.29 5.67
CA THR A 19 -13.83 5.77 4.32
C THR A 19 -12.59 5.09 3.75
N ALA A 20 -11.53 4.91 4.54
CA ALA A 20 -10.33 4.19 4.13
C ALA A 20 -10.64 2.76 3.71
N LYS A 21 -11.43 2.03 4.52
CA LYS A 21 -11.85 0.64 4.19
C LYS A 21 -12.65 0.56 2.88
N GLN A 22 -13.51 1.54 2.61
CA GLN A 22 -14.27 1.61 1.37
C GLN A 22 -13.35 1.85 0.16
N ILE A 23 -12.37 2.73 0.30
CA ILE A 23 -11.39 2.99 -0.76
C ILE A 23 -10.50 1.76 -0.99
N ASP A 24 -10.05 1.10 0.06
CA ASP A 24 -9.27 -0.15 -0.04
C ASP A 24 -10.05 -1.24 -0.78
N ALA A 25 -11.37 -1.36 -0.52
CA ALA A 25 -12.23 -2.30 -1.22
C ALA A 25 -12.35 -1.99 -2.72
N GLU A 26 -12.49 -0.71 -3.09
CA GLU A 26 -12.58 -0.31 -4.50
C GLU A 26 -11.24 -0.50 -5.24
N ILE A 27 -10.12 -0.21 -4.57
CA ILE A 27 -8.77 -0.50 -5.10
C ILE A 27 -8.61 -2.00 -5.33
N LYS A 28 -9.02 -2.83 -4.35
CA LYS A 28 -8.95 -4.28 -4.47
C LYS A 28 -9.79 -4.78 -5.65
N LYS A 29 -11.03 -4.30 -5.79
CA LYS A 29 -11.91 -4.64 -6.92
C LYS A 29 -11.29 -4.24 -8.26
N TYR A 30 -10.72 -3.03 -8.36
CA TYR A 30 -10.01 -2.61 -9.56
C TYR A 30 -8.86 -3.56 -9.90
N ILE A 31 -8.01 -3.90 -8.92
CA ILE A 31 -6.90 -4.84 -9.12
C ILE A 31 -7.40 -6.21 -9.58
N GLU A 32 -8.42 -6.77 -8.92
CA GLU A 32 -9.01 -8.06 -9.27
C GLU A 32 -9.60 -8.05 -10.68
N SER A 33 -10.19 -6.93 -11.12
CA SER A 33 -10.71 -6.77 -12.48
C SER A 33 -9.61 -6.55 -13.54
N ALA A 34 -8.54 -5.83 -13.20
CA ALA A 34 -7.49 -5.45 -14.14
C ALA A 34 -6.42 -6.54 -14.30
N ALA A 35 -6.05 -7.24 -13.23
CA ALA A 35 -5.03 -8.28 -13.23
C ALA A 35 -5.22 -9.35 -14.34
N PRO A 36 -6.42 -9.92 -14.58
CA PRO A 36 -6.60 -10.89 -15.67
C PRO A 36 -6.38 -10.27 -17.06
N ILE A 37 -6.70 -8.98 -17.26
CA ILE A 37 -6.48 -8.27 -18.53
C ILE A 37 -4.98 -8.16 -18.81
N PHE A 38 -4.19 -7.74 -17.82
CA PHE A 38 -2.74 -7.68 -17.94
C PHE A 38 -2.13 -9.07 -18.17
N ARG A 39 -2.59 -10.09 -17.45
CA ARG A 39 -2.12 -11.47 -17.64
C ARG A 39 -2.42 -11.97 -19.04
N ALA A 40 -3.63 -11.75 -19.56
CA ALA A 40 -4.00 -12.13 -20.92
C ALA A 40 -3.13 -11.44 -21.96
N SER A 41 -2.86 -10.14 -21.80
CA SER A 41 -1.96 -9.39 -22.68
C SER A 41 -0.53 -9.94 -22.63
N ALA A 42 0.00 -10.21 -21.43
CA ALA A 42 1.32 -10.81 -21.26
C ALA A 42 1.42 -12.18 -21.94
N THR A 43 0.44 -13.07 -21.72
CA THR A 43 0.41 -14.39 -22.38
C THR A 43 0.35 -14.27 -23.90
N LYS A 44 -0.43 -13.31 -24.42
CA LYS A 44 -0.53 -13.07 -25.87
C LYS A 44 0.78 -12.56 -26.47
N LEU A 45 1.46 -11.63 -25.80
CA LEU A 45 2.63 -10.95 -26.35
C LEU A 45 3.93 -11.69 -26.05
N ALA A 46 3.96 -12.53 -25.01
CA ALA A 46 5.18 -13.22 -24.57
C ALA A 46 5.89 -13.98 -25.69
N PRO A 47 5.24 -14.80 -26.55
CA PRO A 47 5.96 -15.51 -27.61
C PRO A 47 6.68 -14.57 -28.58
N SER A 48 6.05 -13.44 -28.95
CA SER A 48 6.62 -12.48 -29.90
C SER A 48 7.77 -11.64 -29.35
N VAL A 49 7.89 -11.54 -28.02
CA VAL A 49 8.95 -10.75 -27.36
C VAL A 49 10.05 -11.66 -26.83
N VAL A 50 9.68 -12.76 -26.17
CA VAL A 50 10.62 -13.66 -25.49
C VAL A 50 11.27 -14.63 -26.48
N GLY A 51 10.53 -15.16 -27.46
CA GLY A 51 11.06 -16.12 -28.44
C GLY A 51 12.33 -15.61 -29.15
N PRO A 52 12.29 -14.42 -29.78
CA PRO A 52 13.47 -13.85 -30.45
C PRO A 52 14.65 -13.59 -29.50
N ILE A 53 14.38 -13.16 -28.26
CA ILE A 53 15.45 -12.95 -27.26
C ILE A 53 16.13 -14.27 -26.91
N LEU A 54 15.36 -15.35 -26.76
CA LEU A 54 15.92 -16.66 -26.46
C LEU A 54 16.73 -17.20 -27.65
N GLU A 55 16.22 -17.08 -28.88
CA GLU A 55 16.93 -17.48 -30.10
C GLU A 55 18.23 -16.70 -30.32
N GLU A 56 18.28 -15.42 -29.93
CA GLU A 56 19.50 -14.60 -30.04
C GLU A 56 20.53 -14.92 -28.95
N LYS A 57 20.09 -15.24 -27.73
CA LYS A 57 20.96 -15.36 -26.55
C LYS A 57 21.37 -16.78 -26.19
N PHE A 58 20.69 -17.79 -26.72
CA PHE A 58 20.94 -19.19 -26.42
C PHE A 58 21.24 -19.98 -27.70
N SER A 59 22.10 -20.97 -27.60
CA SER A 59 22.28 -21.97 -28.64
C SER A 59 21.09 -22.94 -28.71
N GLU A 60 20.91 -23.58 -29.86
CA GLU A 60 19.88 -24.60 -30.07
C GLU A 60 19.93 -25.73 -29.01
N ASP A 61 21.13 -26.13 -28.58
CA ASP A 61 21.31 -27.17 -27.57
C ASP A 61 20.87 -26.70 -26.17
N GLU A 62 21.15 -25.45 -25.81
CA GLU A 62 20.69 -24.87 -24.54
C GLU A 62 19.16 -24.67 -24.54
N LEU A 63 18.57 -24.27 -25.67
CA LEU A 63 17.12 -24.18 -25.81
C LEU A 63 16.43 -25.54 -25.60
N LYS A 64 17.00 -26.63 -26.14
CA LYS A 64 16.51 -27.99 -25.90
C LYS A 64 16.65 -28.40 -24.43
N GLN A 65 17.76 -28.06 -23.77
CA GLN A 65 17.94 -28.31 -22.35
C GLN A 65 16.91 -27.55 -21.50
N LEU A 66 16.66 -26.28 -21.82
CA LEU A 66 15.62 -25.47 -21.16
C LEU A 66 14.22 -26.06 -21.37
N ALA A 67 13.89 -26.50 -22.59
CA ALA A 67 12.62 -27.16 -22.87
C ALA A 67 12.45 -28.44 -22.05
N ALA A 68 13.47 -29.31 -22.01
CA ALA A 68 13.45 -30.52 -21.21
C ALA A 68 13.28 -30.23 -19.70
N LEU A 69 13.95 -29.18 -19.19
CA LEU A 69 13.77 -28.74 -17.82
C LEU A 69 12.34 -28.24 -17.56
N LEU A 70 11.77 -27.43 -18.46
CA LEU A 70 10.42 -26.88 -18.34
C LEU A 70 9.35 -27.98 -18.38
N GLU A 71 9.59 -29.04 -19.13
CA GLU A 71 8.69 -30.19 -19.23
C GLU A 71 8.78 -31.12 -18.02
N SER A 72 9.89 -31.09 -17.28
CA SER A 72 10.16 -31.92 -16.10
C SER A 72 9.04 -31.85 -15.07
N PRO A 73 8.41 -32.99 -14.70
CA PRO A 73 7.40 -33.04 -13.64
C PRO A 73 7.91 -32.52 -12.29
N ALA A 74 9.19 -32.78 -11.98
CA ALA A 74 9.81 -32.29 -10.76
C ALA A 74 9.91 -30.75 -10.77
N PHE A 75 10.29 -30.17 -11.90
CA PHE A 75 10.37 -28.71 -12.04
C PHE A 75 9.00 -28.04 -12.03
N LYS A 76 7.98 -28.65 -12.65
CA LYS A 76 6.58 -28.20 -12.55
C LYS A 76 6.07 -28.23 -11.11
N LYS A 77 6.35 -29.33 -10.38
CA LYS A 77 6.01 -29.44 -8.95
C LYS A 77 6.72 -28.36 -8.14
N TYR A 78 8.02 -28.15 -8.36
CA TYR A 78 8.78 -27.08 -7.71
C TYR A 78 8.14 -25.70 -7.95
N GLN A 79 7.82 -25.35 -9.20
CA GLN A 79 7.17 -24.08 -9.55
C GLN A 79 5.79 -23.92 -8.86
N SER A 80 4.99 -24.99 -8.79
CA SER A 80 3.67 -24.95 -8.15
C SER A 80 3.72 -24.68 -6.64
N LEU A 81 4.84 -25.00 -5.99
CA LEU A 81 5.06 -24.78 -4.56
C LEU A 81 5.61 -23.38 -4.24
N MET A 82 6.13 -22.64 -5.24
CA MET A 82 6.72 -21.32 -5.03
C MET A 82 5.77 -20.29 -4.40
N PRO A 83 4.49 -20.17 -4.80
CA PRO A 83 3.57 -19.22 -4.17
C PRO A 83 3.37 -19.50 -2.68
N GLU A 84 3.17 -20.76 -2.30
CA GLU A 84 3.01 -21.18 -0.90
C GLU A 84 4.28 -20.91 -0.09
N ALA A 85 5.44 -21.28 -0.63
CA ALA A 85 6.73 -21.02 0.01
C ALA A 85 6.99 -19.52 0.20
N THR A 86 6.67 -18.71 -0.81
CA THR A 86 6.82 -17.24 -0.77
C THR A 86 5.88 -16.62 0.27
N GLN A 87 4.63 -17.10 0.34
CA GLN A 87 3.68 -16.64 1.34
C GLN A 87 4.14 -16.98 2.76
N GLY A 88 4.57 -18.23 3.00
CA GLY A 88 5.09 -18.66 4.30
C GLY A 88 6.37 -17.91 4.71
N LEU A 89 7.24 -17.60 3.75
CA LEU A 89 8.42 -16.77 3.99
C LEU A 89 8.01 -15.33 4.38
N MET A 90 7.09 -14.72 3.63
CA MET A 90 6.64 -13.35 3.90
C MET A 90 6.00 -13.23 5.29
N GLU A 91 5.17 -14.18 5.69
CA GLU A 91 4.55 -14.20 7.02
C GLU A 91 5.62 -14.24 8.13
N LYS A 92 6.62 -15.11 7.98
CA LYS A 92 7.74 -15.19 8.94
C LYS A 92 8.55 -13.89 8.98
N VAL A 93 8.89 -13.32 7.82
CA VAL A 93 9.61 -12.05 7.73
C VAL A 93 8.85 -10.93 8.44
N VAL A 94 7.53 -10.83 8.23
CA VAL A 94 6.71 -9.83 8.92
C VAL A 94 6.72 -10.04 10.42
N ASN A 95 6.55 -11.27 10.89
CA ASN A 95 6.53 -11.57 12.32
C ASN A 95 7.88 -11.27 12.99
N ASP A 96 8.99 -11.59 12.32
CA ASP A 96 10.35 -11.34 12.81
C ASP A 96 10.70 -9.84 12.82
N ALA A 97 10.33 -9.11 11.75
CA ALA A 97 10.66 -7.69 11.62
C ALA A 97 9.75 -6.75 12.43
N ARG A 98 8.50 -7.15 12.73
CA ARG A 98 7.49 -6.28 13.39
C ARG A 98 7.99 -5.61 14.68
N PRO A 99 8.69 -6.29 15.62
CA PRO A 99 9.21 -5.66 16.84
C PRO A 99 10.23 -4.54 16.57
N GLN A 100 10.98 -4.63 15.46
CA GLN A 100 12.01 -3.66 15.08
C GLN A 100 11.44 -2.50 14.25
N VAL A 101 10.40 -2.75 13.45
CA VAL A 101 9.80 -1.77 12.55
C VAL A 101 8.76 -0.91 13.26
N THR A 102 7.96 -1.49 14.17
CA THR A 102 6.88 -0.77 14.89
C THR A 102 7.38 0.50 15.59
N PRO A 103 8.49 0.48 16.36
CA PRO A 103 8.99 1.68 17.03
C PRO A 103 9.44 2.77 16.04
N LYS A 104 10.01 2.37 14.89
CA LYS A 104 10.45 3.32 13.84
C LYS A 104 9.26 4.00 13.18
N LEU A 105 8.15 3.29 12.99
CA LEU A 105 6.91 3.87 12.50
C LEU A 105 6.33 4.88 13.49
N GLN A 106 6.30 4.55 14.78
CA GLN A 106 5.85 5.48 15.83
C GLN A 106 6.71 6.75 15.87
N GLN A 107 8.04 6.60 15.72
CA GLN A 107 8.95 7.74 15.65
C GLN A 107 8.69 8.61 14.41
N LEU A 108 8.43 7.99 13.25
CA LEU A 108 8.06 8.71 12.04
C LEU A 108 6.76 9.50 12.24
N ASP A 109 5.72 8.89 12.80
CA ASP A 109 4.44 9.56 13.07
C ASP A 109 4.61 10.78 13.99
N ALA A 110 5.41 10.64 15.05
CA ALA A 110 5.74 11.75 15.95
C ALA A 110 6.46 12.89 15.22
N ASN A 111 7.43 12.57 14.36
CA ASN A 111 8.16 13.56 13.58
C ASN A 111 7.25 14.27 12.56
N VAL A 112 6.38 13.54 11.87
CA VAL A 112 5.42 14.11 10.92
C VAL A 112 4.45 15.06 11.62
N ARG A 113 3.90 14.67 12.79
CA ARG A 113 3.06 15.56 13.59
C ARG A 113 3.79 16.85 13.96
N LYS A 114 5.02 16.75 14.46
CA LYS A 114 5.84 17.92 14.81
C LYS A 114 6.04 18.88 13.62
N ILE A 115 6.32 18.34 12.43
CA ILE A 115 6.47 19.15 11.20
C ILE A 115 5.16 19.83 10.83
N LEU A 116 4.04 19.09 10.87
CA LEU A 116 2.74 19.63 10.51
C LEU A 116 2.24 20.67 11.52
N ASP A 117 2.47 20.46 12.81
CA ASP A 117 2.19 21.46 13.85
C ASP A 117 3.00 22.74 13.63
N ALA A 118 4.29 22.62 13.31
CA ALA A 118 5.12 23.77 12.98
C ALA A 118 4.60 24.52 11.75
N ALA A 119 4.21 23.80 10.69
CA ALA A 119 3.68 24.37 9.45
C ALA A 119 2.28 24.99 9.59
N THR A 120 1.47 24.53 10.55
CA THR A 120 0.10 25.00 10.78
C THR A 120 -0.02 25.97 11.96
N GLY A 121 1.09 26.36 12.58
CA GLY A 121 1.09 27.22 13.77
C GLY A 121 0.41 26.57 14.98
N GLY A 122 0.53 25.25 15.13
CA GLY A 122 -0.06 24.48 16.23
C GLY A 122 -1.54 24.14 16.09
N LYS A 123 -2.16 24.41 14.93
CA LYS A 123 -3.59 24.15 14.70
C LYS A 123 -4.00 22.67 14.73
N LEU A 124 -3.08 21.74 14.49
CA LEU A 124 -3.37 20.30 14.48
C LEU A 124 -3.36 19.69 15.89
N SER A 125 -2.47 20.14 16.76
CA SER A 125 -2.48 19.82 18.19
C SER A 125 -3.52 20.62 19.00
N GLY A 126 -4.10 21.68 18.43
CA GLY A 126 -5.04 22.61 19.08
C GLY A 126 -6.52 22.23 19.05
N GLY A 127 -6.86 20.95 18.84
CA GLY A 127 -8.25 20.46 18.79
C GLY A 127 -8.99 20.38 20.14
N ALA A 128 -8.51 21.07 21.18
CA ALA A 128 -9.25 21.26 22.42
C ALA A 128 -9.59 22.75 22.57
N SER A 129 -10.81 23.08 22.16
CA SER A 129 -11.64 24.23 22.58
C SER A 129 -10.91 25.41 23.22
N ALA A 130 -10.62 26.46 22.43
CA ALA A 130 -10.57 27.79 23.01
C ALA A 130 -12.01 28.17 23.42
N PRO A 131 -12.30 28.44 24.71
CA PRO A 131 -13.62 28.88 25.11
C PRO A 131 -13.90 30.25 24.47
N ALA A 132 -15.06 30.36 23.81
CA ALA A 132 -15.53 31.63 23.27
C ALA A 132 -15.59 32.68 24.39
N PRO A 133 -15.17 33.94 24.15
CA PRO A 133 -15.27 34.98 25.14
C PRO A 133 -16.75 35.24 25.46
N ALA A 134 -17.10 35.18 26.75
CA ALA A 134 -18.45 35.46 27.21
C ALA A 134 -18.86 36.90 26.85
N PRO A 135 -20.12 37.17 26.44
CA PRO A 135 -20.57 38.52 26.15
C PRO A 135 -20.59 39.36 27.45
N ALA A 136 -20.02 40.56 27.39
CA ALA A 136 -20.04 41.50 28.50
C ALA A 136 -21.49 41.85 28.90
N ALA A 137 -21.84 41.59 30.16
CA ALA A 137 -23.11 42.01 30.73
C ALA A 137 -23.11 43.54 30.92
N LYS A 138 -24.10 44.20 30.29
CA LYS A 138 -24.43 45.62 30.48
C LYS A 138 -24.79 45.89 31.96
N PRO A 139 -24.35 47.00 32.59
CA PRO A 139 -24.80 47.35 33.92
C PRO A 139 -26.25 47.86 33.85
N ALA A 140 -27.17 47.18 34.55
CA ALA A 140 -28.51 47.70 34.81
C ALA A 140 -28.47 48.60 36.05
N ALA A 141 -29.02 49.80 35.87
CA ALA A 141 -29.14 50.86 36.87
C ALA A 141 -29.86 50.42 38.15
N LYS A 142 -29.48 51.04 39.27
CA LYS A 142 -30.33 51.11 40.47
C LYS A 142 -30.45 52.55 40.96
N LYS A 143 -31.71 52.99 40.92
CA LYS A 143 -32.42 54.05 41.68
C LYS A 143 -31.83 55.45 41.70
#